data_AF-A0A934H5E0-F1
#
_entry.id   AF-A0A934H5E0-F1
#
_cell.length_a   1.000
_cell.length_b   1.000
_cell.length_c   1.000
_cell.angle_alpha   90.00
_cell.angle_beta   90.00
_cell.angle_gamma   90.00
#
_symmetry.space_group_name_H-M   'P 1'
#
loop_
_entity.id
_entity.type
_entity.pdbx_description
1 polymer ?
#
loop_
_entity_poly.entity_id
_entity_poly.type
_entity_poly.pdbx_seq_one_letter_code
_entity_poly.pdbx_strand_id
1 'polypeptide(L)'
;WHFKATQVRDFALALSPRYLTLSKVVDGVKITVYHQPETARGAAAALERAGEALRFYNARIAPYPYSNLNLAQTGYKEKHHPAQEHSGLVFLRGDVMEENGPWLDILVAHETAHQWFYGLVGNDQVSDPWLDEGLVTFLSLDFIKERHPELYRPLWETWGDFHDNGFLNRPILAHPKKEEYFDHAYRQGATFLSELKDLMGPAAFYEGLQAYFEENRYRLARPQDLLRAMYLAAGRTEVLPLYRRYFDFPFLRNPKLTARVIFPAEATWVGNVTIPLQVEPANGKHRVMVYLDGKLFLEESGLTELELNTGSFPEGRHGLRVVITDDGLYRVEQESAFTVLHPTPMPTPTATATPAPPFQALPAVRQGQVPVLWTVLGVVGIAALFGIITALASVRRGL
;
A
#
# COMPACT_ATOMS: atom_id res chain seq x y z
N TRP A 1 20.41 10.11 -27.96
CA TRP A 1 20.15 9.53 -26.63
C TRP A 1 18.79 8.87 -26.65
N HIS A 2 18.68 7.63 -26.20
CA HIS A 2 17.41 6.89 -26.12
C HIS A 2 17.22 6.43 -24.67
N PHE A 3 16.12 6.83 -24.05
CA PHE A 3 15.79 6.51 -22.66
C PHE A 3 14.52 5.67 -22.63
N LYS A 4 14.48 4.67 -21.74
CA LYS A 4 13.32 3.80 -21.56
C LYS A 4 13.09 3.59 -20.07
N ALA A 5 11.87 3.81 -19.62
CA ALA A 5 11.39 3.44 -18.30
C ALA A 5 10.02 2.77 -18.46
N THR A 6 9.69 1.83 -17.58
CA THR A 6 8.43 1.10 -17.57
C THR A 6 7.84 1.14 -16.17
N GLN A 7 6.51 1.19 -16.07
CA GLN A 7 5.80 1.25 -14.78
C GLN A 7 6.09 2.53 -13.98
N VAL A 8 6.44 3.62 -14.69
CA VAL A 8 6.58 4.96 -14.13
C VAL A 8 5.28 5.73 -14.25
N ARG A 9 5.02 6.64 -13.30
CA ARG A 9 3.80 7.45 -13.25
C ARG A 9 3.82 8.59 -14.27
N ASP A 10 4.99 9.17 -14.50
CA ASP A 10 5.15 10.39 -15.26
C ASP A 10 6.50 10.43 -16.02
N PHE A 11 6.70 11.50 -16.77
CA PHE A 11 7.93 11.78 -17.50
C PHE A 11 8.38 13.22 -17.24
N ALA A 12 9.65 13.37 -16.87
CA ALA A 12 10.28 14.66 -16.68
C ALA A 12 11.69 14.67 -17.28
N LEU A 13 12.18 15.88 -17.57
CA LEU A 13 13.48 16.08 -18.19
C LEU A 13 14.13 17.36 -17.64
N ALA A 14 15.36 17.24 -17.16
CA ALA A 14 16.22 18.37 -16.83
C ALA A 14 17.46 18.34 -17.74
N LEU A 15 17.79 19.49 -18.34
CA LEU A 15 18.91 19.65 -19.25
C LEU A 15 19.70 20.89 -18.86
N SER A 16 21.01 20.75 -18.73
CA SER A 16 21.92 21.87 -18.56
C SER A 16 23.28 21.53 -19.16
N PRO A 17 23.89 22.43 -19.96
CA PRO A 17 25.25 22.25 -20.44
C PRO A 17 26.30 22.40 -19.32
N ARG A 18 25.88 22.85 -18.14
CA ARG A 18 26.76 23.11 -16.98
C ARG A 18 26.73 22.01 -15.93
N TYR A 19 25.97 20.92 -16.13
CA TYR A 19 25.90 19.88 -15.12
C TYR A 19 27.23 19.16 -14.92
N LEU A 20 27.66 19.13 -13.67
CA LEU A 20 28.58 18.16 -13.11
C LEU A 20 27.78 17.05 -12.45
N THR A 21 28.38 15.88 -12.27
CA THR A 21 27.73 14.72 -11.66
C THR A 21 28.53 14.14 -10.51
N LEU A 22 27.83 13.85 -9.42
CA LEU A 22 28.30 12.94 -8.37
C LEU A 22 27.45 11.67 -8.41
N SER A 23 28.01 10.52 -8.08
CA SER A 23 27.24 9.26 -8.08
C SER A 23 27.77 8.25 -7.08
N LYS A 24 26.86 7.42 -6.56
CA LYS A 24 27.19 6.21 -5.80
C LYS A 24 26.16 5.11 -6.05
N VAL A 25 26.49 3.88 -5.69
CA VAL A 25 25.56 2.74 -5.76
C VAL A 25 25.14 2.36 -4.35
N VAL A 26 23.84 2.25 -4.11
CA VAL A 26 23.25 1.80 -2.84
C VAL A 26 22.22 0.74 -3.16
N ASP A 27 22.33 -0.43 -2.54
CA ASP A 27 21.41 -1.56 -2.71
C ASP A 27 21.13 -1.92 -4.19
N GLY A 28 22.17 -1.80 -5.04
CA GLY A 28 22.08 -2.07 -6.48
C GLY A 28 21.53 -0.90 -7.33
N VAL A 29 21.13 0.20 -6.71
CA VAL A 29 20.61 1.41 -7.37
C VAL A 29 21.73 2.44 -7.53
N LYS A 30 21.98 2.89 -8.75
CA LYS A 30 22.89 4.01 -9.01
C LYS A 30 22.17 5.34 -8.75
N ILE A 31 22.59 6.04 -7.71
CA ILE A 31 22.11 7.40 -7.42
C ILE A 31 23.05 8.38 -8.10
N THR A 32 22.51 9.32 -8.89
CA THR A 32 23.27 10.37 -9.56
C THR A 32 22.70 11.74 -9.23
N VAL A 33 23.54 12.65 -8.73
CA VAL A 33 23.19 14.05 -8.49
C VAL A 33 23.81 14.91 -9.59
N TYR A 34 22.97 15.57 -10.39
CA TYR A 34 23.35 16.56 -11.39
C TYR A 34 23.31 17.95 -10.76
N HIS A 35 24.44 18.66 -10.75
CA HIS A 35 24.57 19.93 -10.05
C HIS A 35 25.42 20.94 -10.84
N GLN A 36 25.38 22.21 -10.46
CA GLN A 36 26.29 23.23 -10.98
C GLN A 36 27.56 23.33 -10.13
N PRO A 37 28.69 23.84 -10.66
CA PRO A 37 29.93 23.95 -9.90
C PRO A 37 29.78 24.61 -8.53
N GLU A 38 28.91 25.61 -8.41
CA GLU A 38 28.70 26.42 -7.21
C GLU A 38 28.04 25.63 -6.05
N THR A 39 27.32 24.55 -6.35
CA THR A 39 26.54 23.77 -5.37
C THR A 39 27.17 22.43 -5.02
N ALA A 40 28.46 22.22 -5.35
CA ALA A 40 29.15 20.94 -5.19
C ALA A 40 29.05 20.36 -3.76
N ARG A 41 29.08 21.22 -2.73
CA ARG A 41 28.94 20.79 -1.33
C ARG A 41 27.55 20.23 -1.04
N GLY A 42 26.49 20.94 -1.41
CA GLY A 42 25.12 20.45 -1.26
C GLY A 42 24.81 19.26 -2.14
N ALA A 43 25.42 19.16 -3.33
CA ALA A 43 25.31 17.98 -4.17
C ALA A 43 25.88 16.73 -3.50
N ALA A 44 27.03 16.85 -2.82
CA ALA A 44 27.60 15.76 -2.05
C ALA A 44 26.71 15.38 -0.85
N ALA A 45 26.17 16.36 -0.12
CA ALA A 45 25.24 16.11 0.99
C ALA A 45 23.94 15.45 0.50
N ALA A 46 23.35 15.93 -0.59
CA ALA A 46 22.17 15.36 -1.20
C ALA A 46 22.41 13.91 -1.68
N LEU A 47 23.57 13.63 -2.29
CA LEU A 47 23.93 12.26 -2.67
C LEU A 47 24.01 11.35 -1.45
N GLU A 48 24.65 11.82 -0.37
CA GLU A 48 24.76 11.05 0.86
C GLU A 48 23.39 10.75 1.47
N ARG A 49 22.59 11.80 1.66
CA ARG A 49 21.24 11.76 2.22
C ARG A 49 20.30 10.85 1.43
N ALA A 50 20.29 10.97 0.10
CA ALA A 50 19.47 10.12 -0.78
C ALA A 50 19.84 8.64 -0.64
N GLY A 51 21.13 8.33 -0.50
CA GLY A 51 21.58 6.95 -0.27
C GLY A 51 21.13 6.37 1.07
N GLU A 52 21.15 7.17 2.14
CA GLU A 52 20.66 6.73 3.44
C GLU A 52 19.14 6.54 3.44
N ALA A 53 18.41 7.49 2.85
CA ALA A 53 16.96 7.44 2.72
C ALA A 53 16.51 6.24 1.86
N LEU A 54 17.17 6.00 0.71
CA LEU A 54 16.90 4.84 -0.13
C LEU A 54 17.03 3.53 0.66
N ARG A 55 18.12 3.36 1.41
CA ARG A 55 18.33 2.17 2.25
C ARG A 55 17.26 2.04 3.33
N PHE A 56 16.89 3.15 3.97
CA PHE A 56 15.86 3.17 5.00
C PHE A 56 14.49 2.73 4.46
N TYR A 57 14.08 3.24 3.30
CA TYR A 57 12.81 2.89 2.65
C TYR A 57 12.82 1.48 2.05
N ASN A 58 13.93 1.05 1.43
CA ASN A 58 14.13 -0.33 0.98
C ASN A 58 13.86 -1.35 2.10
N ALA A 59 14.39 -1.09 3.29
CA ALA A 59 14.31 -2.01 4.42
C ALA A 59 12.92 -2.04 5.09
N ARG A 60 12.13 -0.97 4.97
CA ARG A 60 10.87 -0.80 5.71
C ARG A 60 9.63 -0.94 4.86
N ILE A 61 9.71 -0.63 3.57
CA ILE A 61 8.57 -0.61 2.65
C ILE A 61 8.73 -1.72 1.62
N ALA A 62 9.65 -1.55 0.66
CA ALA A 62 9.94 -2.53 -0.37
C ALA A 62 11.23 -2.15 -1.11
N PRO A 63 11.96 -3.08 -1.74
CA PRO A 63 13.08 -2.74 -2.60
C PRO A 63 12.69 -1.80 -3.75
N TYR A 64 13.47 -0.76 -3.97
CA TYR A 64 13.30 0.13 -5.12
C TYR A 64 13.51 -0.66 -6.43
N PRO A 65 12.55 -0.64 -7.37
CA PRO A 65 12.57 -1.56 -8.50
C PRO A 65 13.45 -1.10 -9.66
N TYR A 66 13.95 0.14 -9.64
CA TYR A 66 14.73 0.72 -10.73
C TYR A 66 16.23 0.71 -10.43
N SER A 67 17.04 0.57 -11.48
CA SER A 67 18.50 0.53 -11.38
C SER A 67 19.15 1.90 -11.14
N ASN A 68 18.38 2.99 -11.25
CA ASN A 68 18.87 4.34 -11.08
C ASN A 68 17.83 5.26 -10.43
N LEU A 69 18.33 6.23 -9.66
CA LEU A 69 17.58 7.35 -9.11
C LEU A 69 18.40 8.63 -9.35
N ASN A 70 17.79 9.63 -9.96
CA ASN A 70 18.49 10.86 -10.33
C ASN A 70 17.97 12.02 -9.49
N LEU A 71 18.86 12.91 -9.06
CA LEU A 71 18.51 14.18 -8.45
C LEU A 71 19.14 15.26 -9.32
N ALA A 72 18.36 16.21 -9.82
CA ALA A 72 18.84 17.25 -10.72
C ALA A 72 18.59 18.64 -10.15
N GLN A 73 19.65 19.42 -10.03
CA GLN A 73 19.56 20.81 -9.67
C GLN A 73 18.77 21.59 -10.73
N THR A 74 17.75 22.32 -10.30
CA THR A 74 16.97 23.26 -11.11
C THR A 74 17.21 24.70 -10.66
N GLY A 75 16.66 25.68 -11.39
CA GLY A 75 17.00 27.10 -11.23
C GLY A 75 16.63 27.74 -9.89
N TYR A 76 17.23 28.90 -9.59
CA TYR A 76 17.20 29.62 -8.30
C TYR A 76 15.96 30.50 -8.03
N LYS A 77 14.76 30.11 -8.44
CA LYS A 77 13.59 30.99 -8.30
C LYS A 77 12.72 30.62 -7.10
N GLU A 78 12.79 31.41 -6.04
CA GLU A 78 11.98 31.32 -4.80
C GLU A 78 10.47 31.15 -5.02
N LYS A 79 9.95 31.55 -6.19
CA LYS A 79 8.52 31.44 -6.55
C LYS A 79 8.05 30.00 -6.84
N HIS A 80 8.96 29.05 -7.03
CA HIS A 80 8.65 27.65 -7.32
C HIS A 80 8.89 26.74 -6.10
N HIS A 81 8.28 25.56 -6.10
CA HIS A 81 8.49 24.55 -5.07
C HIS A 81 9.99 24.22 -4.95
N PRO A 82 10.50 23.99 -3.73
CA PRO A 82 11.93 23.76 -3.50
C PRO A 82 12.41 22.42 -4.09
N ALA A 83 11.49 21.50 -4.35
CA ALA A 83 11.74 20.25 -5.05
C ALA A 83 10.49 19.73 -5.77
N GLN A 84 10.66 18.66 -6.57
CA GLN A 84 9.59 17.92 -7.24
C GLN A 84 10.03 16.47 -7.51
N GLU A 85 9.10 15.53 -7.39
CA GLU A 85 9.32 14.11 -7.09
C GLU A 85 9.22 13.13 -8.27
N HIS A 86 9.39 13.59 -9.52
CA HIS A 86 9.14 12.78 -10.72
C HIS A 86 9.76 11.36 -10.68
N SER A 87 9.13 10.42 -11.39
CA SER A 87 9.52 9.01 -11.37
C SER A 87 10.98 8.79 -11.77
N GLY A 88 11.84 8.40 -10.81
CA GLY A 88 13.28 8.19 -11.02
C GLY A 88 14.09 9.48 -11.22
N LEU A 89 13.48 10.66 -11.01
CA LEU A 89 14.10 11.97 -11.16
C LEU A 89 13.51 12.99 -10.19
N VAL A 90 14.28 13.36 -9.17
CA VAL A 90 13.95 14.45 -8.26
C VAL A 90 14.52 15.76 -8.82
N PHE A 91 13.72 16.81 -8.87
CA PHE A 91 14.22 18.17 -9.04
C PHE A 91 14.54 18.77 -7.69
N LEU A 92 15.69 19.42 -7.56
CA LEU A 92 16.10 20.15 -6.36
C LEU A 92 16.48 21.57 -6.71
N ARG A 93 15.95 22.56 -6.00
CA ARG A 93 16.27 23.96 -6.27
C ARG A 93 17.72 24.29 -5.87
N GLY A 94 18.41 25.07 -6.70
CA GLY A 94 19.83 25.36 -6.53
C GLY A 94 20.19 26.09 -5.23
N ASP A 95 19.32 26.96 -4.73
CA ASP A 95 19.50 27.70 -3.48
C ASP A 95 19.47 26.77 -2.26
N VAL A 96 18.60 25.76 -2.25
CA VAL A 96 18.56 24.75 -1.18
C VAL A 96 19.86 23.95 -1.14
N MET A 97 20.39 23.60 -2.32
CA MET A 97 21.69 22.93 -2.43
C MET A 97 22.86 23.86 -2.05
N GLU A 98 22.77 25.16 -2.33
CA GLU A 98 23.80 26.13 -1.97
C GLU A 98 23.84 26.39 -0.46
N GLU A 99 22.68 26.54 0.17
CA GLU A 99 22.55 26.72 1.62
C GLU A 99 23.08 25.50 2.39
N ASN A 100 22.77 24.29 1.91
CA ASN A 100 23.24 23.03 2.51
C ASN A 100 22.94 22.95 4.02
N GLY A 101 21.75 23.37 4.42
CA GLY A 101 21.25 23.31 5.80
C GLY A 101 20.33 22.11 6.06
N PRO A 102 19.77 21.99 7.27
CA PRO A 102 18.85 20.90 7.66
C PRO A 102 17.63 20.75 6.74
N TRP A 103 17.22 21.82 6.06
CA TRP A 103 16.16 21.77 5.06
C TRP A 103 16.51 20.82 3.92
N LEU A 104 17.76 20.85 3.41
CA LEU A 104 18.19 19.94 2.34
C LEU A 104 18.07 18.49 2.78
N ASP A 105 18.38 18.21 4.05
CA ASP A 105 18.38 16.85 4.60
C ASP A 105 16.97 16.22 4.62
N ILE A 106 15.98 16.96 5.15
CA ILE A 106 14.58 16.49 5.15
C ILE A 106 14.00 16.48 3.73
N LEU A 107 14.30 17.49 2.92
CA LEU A 107 13.75 17.60 1.57
C LEU A 107 14.24 16.42 0.71
N VAL A 108 15.53 16.11 0.72
CA VAL A 108 16.03 14.94 -0.02
C VAL A 108 15.40 13.63 0.49
N ALA A 109 15.19 13.49 1.79
CA ALA A 109 14.51 12.31 2.35
C ALA A 109 13.03 12.24 1.92
N HIS A 110 12.32 13.37 1.86
CA HIS A 110 10.94 13.51 1.40
C HIS A 110 10.79 13.13 -0.08
N GLU A 111 11.60 13.73 -0.95
CA GLU A 111 11.59 13.44 -2.39
C GLU A 111 12.02 12.00 -2.71
N THR A 112 12.90 11.42 -1.88
CA THR A 112 13.28 10.00 -2.02
C THR A 112 12.13 9.09 -1.58
N ALA A 113 11.35 9.45 -0.55
CA ALA A 113 10.18 8.67 -0.12
C ALA A 113 9.09 8.67 -1.20
N HIS A 114 8.97 9.77 -1.94
CA HIS A 114 8.02 9.87 -3.04
C HIS A 114 8.23 8.84 -4.16
N GLN A 115 9.44 8.29 -4.25
CA GLN A 115 9.74 7.22 -5.19
C GLN A 115 8.92 5.94 -4.88
N TRP A 116 8.44 5.77 -3.65
CA TRP A 116 7.45 4.74 -3.28
C TRP A 116 6.02 5.25 -3.34
N PHE A 117 5.75 6.42 -2.76
CA PHE A 117 4.40 7.00 -2.64
C PHE A 117 4.28 8.29 -3.46
N TYR A 118 3.37 8.31 -4.43
CA TYR A 118 3.43 9.03 -5.71
C TYR A 118 3.97 8.14 -6.83
N GLY A 119 5.26 7.79 -6.80
CA GLY A 119 5.94 7.15 -7.93
C GLY A 119 5.45 5.74 -8.24
N LEU A 120 5.52 4.84 -7.26
CA LEU A 120 5.08 3.44 -7.41
C LEU A 120 3.62 3.27 -6.98
N VAL A 121 3.21 3.87 -5.86
CA VAL A 121 1.81 3.91 -5.41
C VAL A 121 1.29 5.33 -5.60
N GLY A 122 0.52 5.57 -6.65
CA GLY A 122 -0.01 6.90 -6.94
C GLY A 122 -1.30 7.20 -6.18
N ASN A 123 -1.69 8.47 -6.12
CA ASN A 123 -3.00 8.94 -5.64
C ASN A 123 -3.59 9.98 -6.61
N ASP A 124 -4.84 10.37 -6.38
CA ASP A 124 -5.41 11.61 -6.94
C ASP A 124 -4.97 12.79 -6.08
N GLN A 125 -3.92 13.49 -6.52
CA GLN A 125 -3.33 14.62 -5.81
C GLN A 125 -4.24 15.85 -5.74
N VAL A 126 -5.30 15.90 -6.57
CA VAL A 126 -6.28 16.99 -6.52
C VAL A 126 -7.30 16.71 -5.42
N SER A 127 -7.78 15.48 -5.34
CA SER A 127 -8.82 15.09 -4.39
C SER A 127 -8.26 14.79 -2.99
N ASP A 128 -7.13 14.10 -2.92
CA ASP A 128 -6.56 13.55 -1.69
C ASP A 128 -5.04 13.84 -1.58
N PRO A 129 -4.61 15.11 -1.56
CA PRO A 129 -3.19 15.49 -1.56
C PRO A 129 -2.43 15.05 -0.30
N TRP A 130 -3.13 14.78 0.81
CA TRP A 130 -2.47 14.33 2.04
C TRP A 130 -1.87 12.92 1.91
N LEU A 131 -2.41 12.10 1.00
CA LEU A 131 -2.11 10.67 0.95
C LEU A 131 -0.67 10.39 0.52
N ASP A 132 -0.14 11.15 -0.43
CA ASP A 132 1.29 11.17 -0.74
C ASP A 132 2.02 12.15 0.17
N GLU A 133 1.64 13.43 0.20
CA GLU A 133 2.43 14.48 0.86
C GLU A 133 2.56 14.30 2.37
N GLY A 134 1.47 13.98 3.06
CA GLY A 134 1.49 13.71 4.50
C GLY A 134 2.25 12.43 4.83
N LEU A 135 2.12 11.41 3.97
CA LEU A 135 2.82 10.13 4.13
C LEU A 135 4.32 10.26 3.97
N VAL A 136 4.79 10.93 2.93
CA VAL A 136 6.22 11.12 2.71
C VAL A 136 6.83 12.14 3.69
N THR A 137 6.04 13.11 4.16
CA THR A 137 6.48 14.01 5.24
C THR A 137 6.69 13.24 6.54
N PHE A 138 5.76 12.35 6.91
CA PHE A 138 5.94 11.48 8.06
C PHE A 138 7.17 10.57 7.90
N LEU A 139 7.34 9.93 6.75
CA LEU A 139 8.45 9.01 6.51
C LEU A 139 9.81 9.71 6.54
N SER A 140 9.89 10.93 6.00
CA SER A 140 11.10 11.74 6.07
C SER A 140 11.42 12.17 7.50
N LEU A 141 10.42 12.55 8.30
CA LEU A 141 10.58 12.83 9.72
C LEU A 141 11.02 11.60 10.53
N ASP A 142 10.45 10.42 10.25
CA ASP A 142 10.82 9.17 10.93
C ASP A 142 12.25 8.73 10.55
N PHE A 143 12.63 8.91 9.29
CA PHE A 143 14.01 8.74 8.83
C PHE A 143 14.97 9.68 9.57
N ILE A 144 14.65 10.98 9.63
CA ILE A 144 15.48 11.96 10.35
C ILE A 144 15.58 11.60 11.83
N LYS A 145 14.48 11.21 12.48
CA LYS A 145 14.45 10.80 13.88
C LYS A 145 15.44 9.68 14.19
N GLU A 146 15.54 8.69 13.29
CA GLU A 146 16.41 7.53 13.47
C GLU A 146 17.86 7.80 13.09
N ARG A 147 18.08 8.52 11.98
CA ARG A 147 19.38 8.63 11.35
C ARG A 147 20.14 9.90 11.74
N HIS A 148 19.41 10.97 12.06
CA HIS A 148 19.92 12.31 12.36
C HIS A 148 19.09 12.96 13.48
N PRO A 149 19.04 12.32 14.66
CA PRO A 149 18.17 12.72 15.77
C PRO A 149 18.40 14.17 16.24
N GLU A 150 19.60 14.72 16.03
CA GLU A 150 19.94 16.12 16.32
C GLU A 150 19.15 17.13 15.47
N LEU A 151 18.68 16.73 14.30
CA LEU A 151 17.86 17.56 13.41
C LEU A 151 16.36 17.38 13.64
N TYR A 152 15.96 16.30 14.33
CA TYR A 152 14.55 15.90 14.42
C TYR A 152 13.65 16.95 15.05
N ARG A 153 14.02 17.49 16.22
CA ARG A 153 13.15 18.41 16.96
C ARG A 153 12.77 19.68 16.16
N PRO A 154 13.72 20.46 15.61
CA PRO A 154 13.37 21.64 14.83
C PRO A 154 12.61 21.30 13.53
N LEU A 155 12.93 20.16 12.90
CA LEU A 155 12.23 19.71 11.71
C LEU A 155 10.81 19.25 12.02
N TRP A 156 10.58 18.57 13.15
CA TRP A 156 9.26 18.18 13.63
C TRP A 156 8.36 19.39 13.85
N GLU A 157 8.88 20.45 14.46
CA GLU A 157 8.13 21.70 14.69
C GLU A 157 7.73 22.39 13.38
N THR A 158 8.49 22.19 12.30
CA THR A 158 8.28 22.83 10.99
C THR A 158 7.43 21.98 10.03
N TRP A 159 7.64 20.67 10.00
CA TRP A 159 7.04 19.74 9.02
C TRP A 159 5.99 18.80 9.62
N GLY A 160 5.88 18.74 10.94
CA GLY A 160 4.83 18.03 11.65
C GLY A 160 4.17 18.98 12.63
N ASP A 161 4.06 18.54 13.89
CA ASP A 161 3.56 19.28 15.07
C ASP A 161 2.43 20.27 14.75
N PHE A 162 1.43 19.81 14.02
CA PHE A 162 0.33 20.67 13.57
C PHE A 162 -1.00 19.97 13.71
N HIS A 163 -1.92 20.66 14.39
CA HIS A 163 -3.29 20.22 14.60
C HIS A 163 -4.26 21.31 14.15
N ASP A 164 -4.87 21.13 12.99
CA ASP A 164 -6.07 21.87 12.58
C ASP A 164 -7.32 21.13 13.07
N ASN A 165 -8.41 21.88 13.29
CA ASN A 165 -9.74 21.32 13.56
C ASN A 165 -10.40 20.75 12.28
N GLY A 166 -9.70 20.84 11.15
CA GLY A 166 -10.11 20.32 9.87
C GLY A 166 -9.84 18.84 9.64
N PHE A 167 -10.55 18.26 8.68
CA PHE A 167 -10.34 16.89 8.23
C PHE A 167 -9.30 16.82 7.10
N LEU A 168 -8.46 15.79 7.08
CA LEU A 168 -7.38 15.56 6.11
C LEU A 168 -7.88 15.28 4.69
N ASN A 169 -9.11 14.82 4.51
CA ASN A 169 -9.69 14.52 3.20
C ASN A 169 -10.22 15.76 2.46
N ARG A 170 -9.58 16.92 2.63
CA ARG A 170 -9.89 18.14 1.87
C ARG A 170 -9.11 18.13 0.54
N PRO A 171 -9.76 18.48 -0.59
CA PRO A 171 -9.09 18.58 -1.87
C PRO A 171 -8.16 19.79 -1.91
N ILE A 172 -7.21 19.80 -2.85
CA ILE A 172 -6.27 20.92 -3.05
C ILE A 172 -7.00 22.26 -3.23
N LEU A 173 -8.14 22.26 -3.93
CA LEU A 173 -8.96 23.45 -4.21
C LEU A 173 -9.62 24.06 -2.96
N ALA A 174 -9.62 23.35 -1.83
CA ALA A 174 -10.08 23.88 -0.55
C ALA A 174 -9.06 24.81 0.12
N HIS A 175 -7.83 24.90 -0.41
CA HIS A 175 -6.73 25.68 0.16
C HIS A 175 -6.45 26.92 -0.72
N PRO A 176 -6.90 28.12 -0.31
CA PRO A 176 -6.68 29.34 -1.08
C PRO A 176 -5.21 29.80 -1.08
N LYS A 177 -4.40 29.33 -0.13
CA LYS A 177 -2.99 29.70 0.04
C LYS A 177 -2.10 28.48 0.14
N LYS A 178 -0.84 28.62 -0.28
CA LYS A 178 0.16 27.55 -0.26
C LYS A 178 0.51 27.12 1.16
N GLU A 179 0.54 28.06 2.10
CA GLU A 179 0.85 27.80 3.51
C GLU A 179 -0.27 26.98 4.15
N GLU A 180 -1.54 27.29 3.85
CA GLU A 180 -2.69 26.52 4.34
C GLU A 180 -2.69 25.10 3.75
N TYR A 181 -2.31 24.94 2.49
CA TYR A 181 -2.10 23.63 1.86
C TYR A 181 -0.97 22.85 2.52
N PHE A 182 0.17 23.50 2.80
CA PHE A 182 1.32 22.86 3.45
C PHE A 182 0.99 22.40 4.87
N ASP A 183 0.40 23.29 5.67
CA ASP A 183 -0.03 22.99 7.03
C ASP A 183 -1.02 21.81 7.07
N HIS A 184 -1.95 21.76 6.12
CA HIS A 184 -2.98 20.73 6.06
C HIS A 184 -2.48 19.39 5.47
N ALA A 185 -2.00 19.37 4.23
CA ALA A 185 -1.66 18.12 3.53
C ALA A 185 -0.37 17.49 4.07
N TYR A 186 0.63 18.29 4.48
CA TYR A 186 1.94 17.81 4.91
C TYR A 186 1.97 17.68 6.43
N ARG A 187 1.82 18.81 7.14
CA ARG A 187 2.06 18.84 8.59
C ARG A 187 1.01 18.09 9.39
N GLN A 188 -0.27 18.33 9.11
CA GLN A 188 -1.35 17.57 9.76
C GLN A 188 -1.33 16.10 9.34
N GLY A 189 -1.05 15.81 8.06
CA GLY A 189 -0.92 14.44 7.55
C GLY A 189 0.20 13.66 8.25
N ALA A 190 1.36 14.30 8.42
CA ALA A 190 2.48 13.71 9.13
C ALA A 190 2.20 13.50 10.62
N THR A 191 1.51 14.46 11.24
CA THR A 191 1.08 14.38 12.63
C THR A 191 0.11 13.22 12.86
N PHE A 192 -0.88 13.05 11.97
CA PHE A 192 -1.79 11.91 11.99
C PHE A 192 -1.04 10.57 11.94
N LEU A 193 -0.10 10.42 11.01
CA LEU A 193 0.65 9.17 10.84
C LEU A 193 1.61 8.89 12.00
N SER A 194 2.19 9.93 12.60
CA SER A 194 2.98 9.80 13.83
C SER A 194 2.11 9.32 14.99
N GLU A 195 0.95 9.95 15.21
CA GLU A 195 0.00 9.52 16.27
C GLU A 195 -0.50 8.09 16.01
N LEU A 196 -0.73 7.72 14.74
CA LEU A 196 -1.15 6.37 14.36
C LEU A 196 -0.06 5.34 14.66
N LYS A 197 1.20 5.63 14.30
CA LYS A 197 2.35 4.78 14.62
C LYS A 197 2.55 4.63 16.13
N ASP A 198 2.43 5.72 16.89
CA ASP A 198 2.54 5.68 18.35
C ASP A 198 1.41 4.83 18.97
N LEU A 199 0.21 4.89 18.42
CA LEU A 199 -0.95 4.12 18.87
C LEU A 199 -0.83 2.62 18.59
N MET A 200 -0.48 2.23 17.36
CA MET A 200 -0.43 0.82 16.95
C MET A 200 0.93 0.15 17.17
N GLY A 201 1.97 0.94 17.42
CA GLY A 201 3.34 0.49 17.53
C GLY A 201 4.05 0.39 16.15
N PRO A 202 5.39 0.52 16.13
CA PRO A 202 6.16 0.60 14.89
C PRO A 202 6.06 -0.67 14.03
N ALA A 203 6.03 -1.86 14.64
CA ALA A 203 5.98 -3.12 13.91
C ALA A 203 4.68 -3.23 13.09
N ALA A 204 3.53 -3.03 13.75
CA ALA A 204 2.23 -3.06 13.09
C ALA A 204 2.09 -1.94 12.06
N PHE A 205 2.61 -0.74 12.34
CA PHE A 205 2.56 0.37 11.38
C PHE A 205 3.28 0.03 10.07
N TYR A 206 4.52 -0.49 10.17
CA TYR A 206 5.28 -0.84 8.98
C TYR A 206 4.73 -2.08 8.27
N GLU A 207 4.14 -3.05 8.99
CA GLU A 207 3.39 -4.15 8.38
C GLU A 207 2.20 -3.63 7.56
N GLY A 208 1.42 -2.69 8.11
CA GLY A 208 0.32 -2.05 7.40
C GLY A 208 0.79 -1.26 6.19
N LEU A 209 1.92 -0.55 6.29
CA LEU A 209 2.48 0.21 5.17
C LEU A 209 2.99 -0.70 4.05
N GLN A 210 3.60 -1.84 4.39
CA GLN A 210 4.03 -2.86 3.42
C GLN A 210 2.84 -3.48 2.70
N ALA A 211 1.78 -3.83 3.44
CA ALA A 211 0.55 -4.35 2.85
C ALA A 211 -0.11 -3.33 1.92
N TYR A 212 -0.19 -2.06 2.34
CA TYR A 212 -0.67 -0.96 1.50
C TYR A 212 0.15 -0.83 0.22
N PHE A 213 1.48 -0.85 0.32
CA PHE A 213 2.37 -0.75 -0.84
C PHE A 213 2.16 -1.92 -1.81
N GLU A 214 2.23 -3.16 -1.33
CA GLU A 214 2.13 -4.35 -2.19
C GLU A 214 0.77 -4.46 -2.89
N GLU A 215 -0.31 -4.10 -2.21
CA GLU A 215 -1.65 -4.12 -2.80
C GLU A 215 -1.83 -3.02 -3.85
N ASN A 216 -1.15 -1.87 -3.69
CA ASN A 216 -1.38 -0.66 -4.49
C ASN A 216 -0.26 -0.27 -5.46
N ARG A 217 0.86 -0.99 -5.51
CA ARG A 217 1.96 -0.69 -6.44
C ARG A 217 1.49 -0.72 -7.90
N TYR A 218 1.96 0.26 -8.67
CA TYR A 218 1.65 0.53 -10.06
C TYR A 218 0.19 0.92 -10.37
N ARG A 219 -0.56 1.37 -9.36
CA ARG A 219 -1.94 1.89 -9.54
C ARG A 219 -2.20 3.15 -8.71
N LEU A 220 -3.37 3.75 -8.92
CA LEU A 220 -3.90 4.82 -8.08
C LEU A 220 -4.58 4.18 -6.86
N ALA A 221 -4.07 4.51 -5.68
CA ALA A 221 -4.64 4.17 -4.40
C ALA A 221 -5.59 5.28 -3.92
N ARG A 222 -6.53 4.89 -3.08
CA ARG A 222 -7.43 5.79 -2.36
C ARG A 222 -7.02 5.87 -0.90
N PRO A 223 -7.38 6.94 -0.18
CA PRO A 223 -7.11 7.03 1.25
C PRO A 223 -7.63 5.84 2.08
N GLN A 224 -8.78 5.27 1.70
CA GLN A 224 -9.34 4.10 2.37
C GLN A 224 -8.44 2.87 2.25
N ASP A 225 -7.64 2.75 1.19
CA ASP A 225 -6.73 1.63 1.00
C ASP A 225 -5.59 1.68 2.04
N LEU A 226 -5.02 2.86 2.32
CA LEU A 226 -4.03 3.07 3.39
C LEU A 226 -4.65 2.84 4.77
N LEU A 227 -5.78 3.49 5.04
CA LEU A 227 -6.45 3.39 6.35
C LEU A 227 -6.89 1.95 6.64
N ARG A 228 -7.30 1.17 5.64
CA ARG A 228 -7.66 -0.25 5.79
C ARG A 228 -6.44 -1.10 6.10
N ALA A 229 -5.34 -0.92 5.38
CA ALA A 229 -4.12 -1.67 5.62
C ALA A 229 -3.58 -1.42 7.05
N MET A 230 -3.61 -0.16 7.49
CA MET A 230 -3.24 0.22 8.86
C MET A 230 -4.20 -0.38 9.89
N TYR A 231 -5.51 -0.33 9.66
CA TYR A 231 -6.49 -0.96 10.55
C TYR A 231 -6.34 -2.48 10.65
N LEU A 232 -6.04 -3.15 9.54
CA LEU A 232 -5.82 -4.59 9.52
C LEU A 232 -4.58 -4.97 10.35
N ALA A 233 -3.48 -4.26 10.14
CA ALA A 233 -2.22 -4.47 10.85
C ALA A 233 -2.30 -4.06 12.33
N ALA A 234 -3.13 -3.08 12.69
CA ALA A 234 -3.37 -2.70 14.09
C ALA A 234 -3.93 -3.85 14.95
N GLY A 235 -4.55 -4.86 14.32
CA GLY A 235 -5.13 -6.01 15.00
C GLY A 235 -6.17 -5.58 16.03
N ARG A 236 -5.88 -5.79 17.31
CA ARG A 236 -6.78 -5.45 18.43
C ARG A 236 -6.65 -4.01 18.93
N THR A 237 -5.72 -3.23 18.37
CA THR A 237 -5.56 -1.82 18.75
C THR A 237 -6.66 -0.96 18.12
N GLU A 238 -7.41 -0.25 18.95
CA GLU A 238 -8.51 0.62 18.52
C GLU A 238 -8.01 1.91 17.84
N VAL A 239 -7.91 1.90 16.51
CA VAL A 239 -7.47 3.07 15.70
C VAL A 239 -8.63 3.94 15.18
N LEU A 240 -9.86 3.44 15.22
CA LEU A 240 -11.03 4.17 14.71
C LEU A 240 -11.29 5.51 15.43
N PRO A 241 -11.08 5.67 16.75
CA PRO A 241 -11.18 6.97 17.40
C PRO A 241 -10.21 8.00 16.82
N LEU A 242 -8.98 7.57 16.47
CA LEU A 242 -8.01 8.44 15.82
C LEU A 242 -8.46 8.82 14.41
N TYR A 243 -8.96 7.87 13.62
CA TYR A 243 -9.46 8.17 12.27
C TYR A 243 -10.59 9.19 12.28
N ARG A 244 -11.52 9.08 13.24
CA ARG A 244 -12.64 10.03 13.39
C ARG A 244 -12.20 11.44 13.79
N ARG A 245 -11.00 11.61 14.36
CA ARG A 245 -10.41 12.92 14.66
C ARG A 245 -9.88 13.59 13.40
N TYR A 246 -9.32 12.83 12.46
CA TYR A 246 -8.65 13.37 11.28
C TYR A 246 -9.47 13.30 9.99
N PHE A 247 -10.54 12.50 9.93
CA PHE A 247 -11.33 12.31 8.72
C PHE A 247 -12.82 12.52 8.98
N ASP A 248 -13.50 13.10 8.00
CA ASP A 248 -14.94 13.26 8.10
C ASP A 248 -15.66 11.91 8.05
N PHE A 249 -16.79 11.80 8.76
CA PHE A 249 -17.50 10.53 8.85
C PHE A 249 -18.06 10.06 7.49
N PRO A 250 -18.56 10.93 6.59
CA PRO A 250 -18.92 10.54 5.21
C PRO A 250 -17.78 9.89 4.42
N PHE A 251 -16.54 10.33 4.58
CA PHE A 251 -15.34 9.77 3.96
C PHE A 251 -14.99 8.37 4.49
N LEU A 252 -15.34 8.10 5.75
CA LEU A 252 -15.26 6.77 6.36
C LEU A 252 -16.55 5.93 6.14
N ARG A 253 -17.66 6.52 5.66
CA ARG A 253 -18.93 5.81 5.38
C ARG A 253 -18.98 5.34 3.93
N ASN A 254 -19.13 4.03 3.76
CA ASN A 254 -20.40 3.34 3.41
C ASN A 254 -20.03 2.10 2.58
N PRO A 255 -19.90 0.90 3.18
CA PRO A 255 -21.04 0.20 3.79
C PRO A 255 -21.20 0.16 5.31
N LYS A 256 -22.39 -0.26 5.77
CA LYS A 256 -22.48 -1.13 6.94
C LYS A 256 -21.96 -2.51 6.53
N LEU A 257 -20.84 -2.97 7.07
CA LEU A 257 -20.56 -4.40 7.09
C LEU A 257 -21.28 -4.99 8.30
N THR A 258 -22.40 -5.66 8.05
CA THR A 258 -22.94 -6.60 9.02
C THR A 258 -22.39 -7.96 8.65
N ALA A 259 -21.54 -8.53 9.50
CA ALA A 259 -21.03 -9.87 9.26
C ALA A 259 -21.10 -10.73 10.52
N ARG A 260 -21.38 -12.01 10.33
CA ARG A 260 -21.37 -13.01 11.39
C ARG A 260 -20.77 -14.32 10.89
N VAL A 261 -19.87 -14.87 11.69
CA VAL A 261 -19.33 -16.21 11.50
C VAL A 261 -20.14 -17.15 12.38
N ILE A 262 -20.69 -18.21 11.80
CA ILE A 262 -21.49 -19.17 12.55
C ILE A 262 -20.61 -20.39 12.79
N PHE A 263 -19.87 -20.38 13.91
CA PHE A 263 -19.09 -21.54 14.30
C PHE A 263 -20.01 -22.71 14.70
N PRO A 264 -19.67 -23.95 14.30
CA PRO A 264 -20.32 -25.14 14.82
C PRO A 264 -20.27 -25.17 16.36
N ALA A 265 -21.33 -25.66 16.99
CA ALA A 265 -21.47 -25.69 18.45
C ALA A 265 -20.53 -26.70 19.14
N GLU A 266 -19.94 -27.63 18.38
CA GLU A 266 -19.07 -28.67 18.93
C GLU A 266 -17.66 -28.14 19.16
N ALA A 267 -17.06 -28.46 20.32
CA ALA A 267 -15.67 -28.12 20.61
C ALA A 267 -14.66 -29.08 19.95
N THR A 268 -15.14 -30.16 19.32
CA THR A 268 -14.34 -31.18 18.62
C THR A 268 -14.83 -31.29 17.20
N TRP A 269 -13.95 -31.14 16.21
CA TRP A 269 -14.29 -31.18 14.79
C TRP A 269 -13.53 -32.32 14.11
N VAL A 270 -14.24 -33.11 13.29
CA VAL A 270 -13.68 -34.28 12.58
C VAL A 270 -14.16 -34.29 11.13
N GLY A 271 -13.24 -34.48 10.19
CA GLY A 271 -13.52 -34.45 8.75
C GLY A 271 -13.69 -33.04 8.18
N ASN A 272 -14.51 -32.92 7.14
CA ASN A 272 -14.81 -31.64 6.49
C ASN A 272 -15.86 -30.87 7.29
N VAL A 273 -15.56 -29.61 7.60
CA VAL A 273 -16.41 -28.69 8.36
C VAL A 273 -16.72 -27.48 7.51
N THR A 274 -18.00 -27.23 7.29
CA THR A 274 -18.51 -26.01 6.65
C THR A 274 -18.84 -24.97 7.72
N ILE A 275 -18.28 -23.77 7.61
CA ILE A 275 -18.54 -22.64 8.51
C ILE A 275 -19.26 -21.55 7.72
N PRO A 276 -20.57 -21.33 7.93
CA PRO A 276 -21.33 -20.31 7.22
C PRO A 276 -20.88 -18.89 7.58
N LEU A 277 -20.80 -18.03 6.56
CA LEU A 277 -20.50 -16.61 6.70
C LEU A 277 -21.73 -15.81 6.26
N GLN A 278 -22.39 -15.15 7.21
CA GLN A 278 -23.44 -14.19 6.88
C GLN A 278 -22.77 -12.84 6.70
N VAL A 279 -22.74 -12.33 5.46
CA VAL A 279 -22.07 -11.07 5.12
C VAL A 279 -23.02 -10.21 4.30
N GLU A 280 -23.30 -9.01 4.78
CA GLU A 280 -24.06 -7.99 4.04
C GLU A 280 -23.16 -6.77 3.82
N PRO A 281 -22.31 -6.76 2.77
CA PRO A 281 -21.53 -5.59 2.38
C PRO A 281 -22.36 -4.69 1.45
N ALA A 282 -22.33 -3.38 1.64
CA ALA A 282 -23.15 -2.44 0.84
C ALA A 282 -22.63 -2.22 -0.59
N ASN A 283 -21.41 -2.65 -0.91
CA ASN A 283 -20.86 -2.63 -2.27
C ASN A 283 -20.85 -4.03 -2.91
N GLY A 284 -21.41 -5.05 -2.23
CA GLY A 284 -21.44 -6.43 -2.71
C GLY A 284 -20.09 -7.15 -2.74
N LYS A 285 -19.02 -6.53 -2.23
CA LYS A 285 -17.68 -7.11 -2.20
C LYS A 285 -17.18 -7.20 -0.77
N HIS A 286 -16.63 -8.35 -0.42
CA HIS A 286 -15.99 -8.56 0.87
C HIS A 286 -14.78 -9.46 0.71
N ARG A 287 -13.84 -9.33 1.64
CA ARG A 287 -12.68 -10.21 1.76
C ARG A 287 -12.71 -10.95 3.09
N VAL A 288 -12.47 -12.24 3.04
CA VAL A 288 -12.38 -13.14 4.19
C VAL A 288 -10.93 -13.58 4.35
N MET A 289 -10.34 -13.29 5.51
CA MET A 289 -9.04 -13.81 5.92
C MET A 289 -9.24 -14.78 7.08
N VAL A 290 -8.70 -15.98 6.95
CA VAL A 290 -8.77 -17.04 7.96
C VAL A 290 -7.38 -17.25 8.51
N TYR A 291 -7.23 -17.13 9.83
CA TYR A 291 -6.00 -17.45 10.53
C TYR A 291 -6.20 -18.72 11.34
N LEU A 292 -5.27 -19.67 11.19
CA LEU A 292 -5.18 -20.89 11.98
C LEU A 292 -3.93 -20.80 12.86
N ASP A 293 -4.11 -20.93 14.17
CA ASP A 293 -3.04 -20.82 15.18
C ASP A 293 -2.15 -19.57 14.98
N GLY A 294 -2.79 -18.46 14.61
CA GLY A 294 -2.14 -17.17 14.38
C GLY A 294 -1.50 -16.99 13.00
N LYS A 295 -1.52 -18.01 12.13
CA LYS A 295 -0.96 -17.92 10.77
C LYS A 295 -2.08 -17.79 9.73
N LEU A 296 -1.88 -16.94 8.71
CA LEU A 296 -2.82 -16.83 7.60
C LEU A 296 -2.94 -18.18 6.88
N PHE A 297 -4.14 -18.70 6.81
CA PHE A 297 -4.50 -19.99 6.22
C PHE A 297 -5.23 -19.81 4.88
N LEU A 298 -6.13 -18.83 4.79
CA LEU A 298 -6.92 -18.54 3.59
C LEU A 298 -7.16 -17.03 3.47
N GLU A 299 -7.12 -16.50 2.25
CA GLU A 299 -7.60 -15.15 1.91
C GLU A 299 -8.39 -15.23 0.61
N GLU A 300 -9.69 -14.92 0.65
CA GLU A 300 -10.58 -15.03 -0.52
C GLU A 300 -11.66 -13.94 -0.54
N SER A 301 -12.01 -13.47 -1.74
CA SER A 301 -13.06 -12.46 -1.96
C SER A 301 -14.40 -13.10 -2.29
N GLY A 302 -15.48 -12.57 -1.72
CA GLY A 302 -16.84 -13.03 -2.00
C GLY A 302 -17.22 -14.34 -1.30
N LEU A 303 -16.37 -14.87 -0.41
CA LEU A 303 -16.58 -16.16 0.25
C LEU A 303 -17.79 -16.11 1.21
N THR A 304 -18.76 -17.01 1.01
CA THR A 304 -19.98 -17.11 1.84
C THR A 304 -19.96 -18.28 2.81
N GLU A 305 -19.02 -19.21 2.66
CA GLU A 305 -18.81 -20.36 3.53
C GLU A 305 -17.33 -20.74 3.53
N LEU A 306 -16.82 -21.16 4.68
CA LEU A 306 -15.45 -21.64 4.84
C LEU A 306 -15.46 -23.16 5.01
N GLU A 307 -14.76 -23.86 4.11
CA GLU A 307 -14.56 -25.30 4.18
C GLU A 307 -13.20 -25.62 4.84
N LEU A 308 -13.23 -26.41 5.92
CA LEU A 308 -12.04 -26.87 6.62
C LEU A 308 -12.00 -28.39 6.67
N ASN A 309 -10.97 -28.99 6.07
CA ASN A 309 -10.68 -30.42 6.25
C ASN A 309 -9.80 -30.62 7.48
N THR A 310 -10.41 -31.05 8.59
CA THR A 310 -9.69 -31.26 9.85
C THR A 310 -8.73 -32.44 9.86
N GLY A 311 -8.86 -33.36 8.90
CA GLY A 311 -7.91 -34.46 8.73
C GLY A 311 -6.50 -34.01 8.35
N SER A 312 -6.34 -32.77 7.89
CA SER A 312 -5.04 -32.18 7.53
C SER A 312 -4.34 -31.47 8.71
N PHE A 313 -4.97 -31.40 9.89
CA PHE A 313 -4.41 -30.74 11.06
C PHE A 313 -3.79 -31.74 12.04
N PRO A 314 -2.75 -31.34 12.80
CA PRO A 314 -2.24 -32.10 13.93
C PRO A 314 -3.35 -32.41 14.96
N GLU A 315 -3.18 -33.47 15.74
CA GLU A 315 -4.06 -33.70 16.89
C GLU A 315 -3.83 -32.60 17.95
N GLY A 316 -4.91 -32.06 18.50
CA GLY A 316 -4.84 -31.07 19.56
C GLY A 316 -5.80 -29.90 19.38
N ARG A 317 -5.57 -28.85 20.18
CA ARG A 317 -6.40 -27.65 20.20
C ARG A 317 -5.87 -26.63 19.21
N HIS A 318 -6.75 -26.14 18.36
CA HIS A 318 -6.48 -25.13 17.35
C HIS A 318 -7.32 -23.88 17.58
N GLY A 319 -6.73 -22.72 17.31
CA GLY A 319 -7.42 -21.43 17.25
C GLY A 319 -7.79 -21.10 15.81
N LEU A 320 -9.05 -20.79 15.57
CA LEU A 320 -9.54 -20.30 14.29
C LEU A 320 -10.02 -18.85 14.46
N ARG A 321 -9.42 -17.94 13.70
CA ARG A 321 -9.87 -16.55 13.62
C ARG A 321 -10.31 -16.26 12.20
N VAL A 322 -11.54 -15.79 12.05
CA VAL A 322 -12.10 -15.37 10.77
C VAL A 322 -12.30 -13.87 10.79
N VAL A 323 -11.74 -13.20 9.80
CA VAL A 323 -11.78 -11.75 9.61
C VAL A 323 -12.51 -11.45 8.32
N ILE A 324 -13.58 -10.67 8.38
CA ILE A 324 -14.41 -10.29 7.23
C ILE A 324 -14.34 -8.78 7.07
N THR A 325 -14.14 -8.30 5.84
CA THR A 325 -14.00 -6.87 5.52
C THR A 325 -14.74 -6.51 4.24
N ASP A 326 -15.20 -5.26 4.05
CA ASP A 326 -16.09 -4.84 2.96
C ASP A 326 -15.43 -3.98 1.86
N ASP A 327 -14.12 -4.09 1.71
CA ASP A 327 -13.31 -3.22 0.84
C ASP A 327 -13.26 -1.73 1.24
N GLY A 328 -13.77 -1.39 2.42
CA GLY A 328 -13.56 -0.14 3.14
C GLY A 328 -12.82 -0.37 4.46
N LEU A 329 -13.20 0.39 5.49
CA LEU A 329 -12.57 0.32 6.82
C LEU A 329 -13.28 -0.61 7.80
N TYR A 330 -14.38 -1.24 7.40
CA TYR A 330 -15.15 -2.06 8.30
C TYR A 330 -14.60 -3.48 8.32
N ARG A 331 -14.49 -4.02 9.54
CA ARG A 331 -14.03 -5.38 9.81
C ARG A 331 -14.91 -5.98 10.88
N VAL A 332 -15.25 -7.25 10.70
CA VAL A 332 -15.77 -8.10 11.76
C VAL A 332 -14.76 -9.22 11.98
N GLU A 333 -14.33 -9.37 13.23
CA GLU A 333 -13.49 -10.49 13.66
C GLU A 333 -14.28 -11.39 14.59
N GLN A 334 -14.20 -12.69 14.36
CA GLN A 334 -14.68 -13.68 15.30
C GLN A 334 -13.65 -14.78 15.45
N GLU A 335 -13.45 -15.21 16.70
CA GLU A 335 -12.53 -16.28 17.07
C GLU A 335 -13.30 -17.44 17.67
N SER A 336 -12.86 -18.65 17.35
CA SER A 336 -13.30 -19.88 18.01
C SER A 336 -12.09 -20.80 18.21
N ALA A 337 -12.23 -21.76 19.11
CA ALA A 337 -11.26 -22.82 19.30
C ALA A 337 -11.94 -24.16 19.11
N PHE A 338 -11.24 -25.08 18.45
CA PHE A 338 -11.71 -26.43 18.21
C PHE A 338 -10.59 -27.44 18.51
N THR A 339 -10.98 -28.67 18.77
CA THR A 339 -10.07 -29.79 19.00
C THR A 339 -10.16 -30.75 17.83
N VAL A 340 -9.02 -31.12 17.27
CA VAL A 340 -8.92 -32.19 16.27
C VAL A 340 -8.53 -33.46 16.99
N LEU A 341 -9.35 -34.49 16.80
CA LEU A 341 -9.08 -35.85 17.27
C LEU A 341 -8.94 -36.77 16.06
N HIS A 342 -7.83 -37.48 15.96
CA HIS A 342 -7.71 -38.58 15.02
C HIS A 342 -8.24 -39.86 15.69
N PRO A 343 -9.15 -40.62 15.05
CA PRO A 343 -9.52 -41.92 15.58
C PRO A 343 -8.24 -42.78 15.65
N THR A 344 -7.97 -43.35 16.82
CA THR A 344 -6.88 -44.31 16.99
C THR A 344 -7.07 -45.40 15.93
N PRO A 345 -6.05 -45.75 15.12
CA PRO A 345 -6.19 -46.84 14.17
C PRO A 345 -6.66 -48.07 14.93
N MET A 346 -7.84 -48.58 14.56
CA MET A 346 -8.37 -49.83 15.10
C MET A 346 -7.27 -50.89 15.02
N PRO A 347 -7.01 -51.68 16.08
CA PRO A 347 -6.03 -52.74 16.00
C PRO A 347 -6.39 -53.65 14.83
N THR A 348 -5.44 -53.83 13.91
CA THR A 348 -5.56 -54.68 12.73
C THR A 348 -6.10 -56.05 13.16
N PRO A 349 -7.18 -56.58 12.54
CA PRO A 349 -7.59 -57.94 12.80
C PRO A 349 -6.44 -58.87 12.46
N THR A 350 -6.05 -59.71 13.41
CA THR A 350 -4.98 -60.70 13.25
C THR A 350 -5.41 -61.67 12.16
N ALA A 351 -4.73 -61.60 11.01
CA ALA A 351 -4.97 -62.49 9.90
C ALA A 351 -4.50 -63.91 10.26
N THR A 352 -5.42 -64.79 10.65
CA THR A 352 -5.24 -66.23 10.41
C THR A 352 -5.47 -66.49 8.93
N ALA A 353 -4.41 -66.99 8.30
CA ALA A 353 -4.31 -67.24 6.87
C ALA A 353 -5.32 -68.25 6.34
N THR A 354 -5.83 -68.00 5.14
CA THR A 354 -6.10 -69.03 4.12
C THR A 354 -5.98 -68.36 2.74
N PRO A 355 -5.21 -68.89 1.77
CA PRO A 355 -5.07 -68.26 0.46
C PRO A 355 -6.24 -68.58 -0.48
N ALA A 356 -6.44 -67.65 -1.41
CA ALA A 356 -7.59 -67.41 -2.28
C ALA A 356 -7.86 -68.45 -3.39
N PRO A 357 -9.00 -68.34 -4.11
CA PRO A 357 -9.02 -68.58 -5.55
C PRO A 357 -8.92 -67.25 -6.33
N PRO A 358 -8.23 -67.23 -7.48
CA PRO A 358 -8.00 -66.03 -8.26
C PRO A 358 -9.25 -65.67 -9.07
N PHE A 359 -9.56 -64.38 -9.22
CA PHE A 359 -10.52 -63.96 -10.23
C PHE A 359 -10.00 -62.81 -11.11
N GLN A 360 -9.73 -63.21 -12.34
CA GLN A 360 -9.81 -62.57 -13.65
C GLN A 360 -9.77 -61.04 -13.77
N ALA A 361 -8.80 -60.58 -14.57
CA ALA A 361 -8.70 -59.25 -15.12
C ALA A 361 -9.88 -58.91 -16.05
N LEU A 362 -10.39 -57.69 -15.94
CA LEU A 362 -11.26 -57.06 -16.94
C LEU A 362 -10.45 -56.10 -17.82
N PRO A 363 -10.77 -56.00 -19.13
CA PRO A 363 -9.93 -55.33 -20.12
C PRO A 363 -10.10 -53.80 -20.14
N ALA A 364 -9.04 -53.15 -20.63
CA ALA A 364 -8.94 -51.71 -20.84
C ALA A 364 -10.02 -51.16 -21.78
N VAL A 365 -10.63 -50.02 -21.39
CA VAL A 365 -11.50 -49.23 -22.27
C VAL A 365 -10.65 -48.26 -23.08
N ARG A 366 -10.83 -48.32 -24.39
CA ARG A 366 -10.16 -47.54 -25.42
C ARG A 366 -10.61 -46.07 -25.41
N GLN A 367 -9.65 -45.18 -25.69
CA GLN A 367 -9.89 -43.81 -26.13
C GLN A 367 -10.60 -43.78 -27.49
N GLY A 368 -11.56 -42.87 -27.63
CA GLY A 368 -12.30 -42.59 -28.87
C GLY A 368 -12.62 -41.09 -29.01
N GLN A 369 -11.67 -40.37 -29.60
CA GLN A 369 -11.77 -39.43 -30.74
C GLN A 369 -13.09 -38.64 -31.09
N VAL A 370 -12.86 -37.30 -31.24
CA VAL A 370 -13.42 -36.24 -32.16
C VAL A 370 -14.90 -35.77 -32.03
N PRO A 371 -15.32 -34.53 -32.45
CA PRO A 371 -14.60 -33.51 -33.24
C PRO A 371 -14.76 -32.00 -32.89
N VAL A 372 -13.90 -31.23 -33.58
CA VAL A 372 -13.77 -29.77 -33.77
C VAL A 372 -14.89 -29.16 -34.63
N LEU A 373 -15.30 -27.90 -34.37
CA LEU A 373 -15.70 -26.86 -35.35
C LEU A 373 -15.70 -25.47 -34.63
N TRP A 374 -14.83 -24.48 -34.96
CA TRP A 374 -14.99 -23.33 -35.91
C TRP A 374 -16.11 -22.34 -35.49
N THR A 375 -16.00 -21.00 -35.29
CA THR A 375 -15.30 -19.89 -36.01
C THR A 375 -15.55 -18.50 -35.34
N VAL A 376 -14.50 -17.66 -35.26
CA VAL A 376 -14.32 -16.18 -35.47
C VAL A 376 -15.28 -15.08 -34.94
N LEU A 377 -14.69 -14.08 -34.26
CA LEU A 377 -14.75 -12.59 -34.44
C LEU A 377 -13.79 -11.97 -33.39
N GLY A 378 -12.86 -11.03 -33.61
CA GLY A 378 -12.60 -10.05 -34.66
C GLY A 378 -12.85 -8.61 -34.14
N VAL A 379 -11.87 -7.69 -34.33
CA VAL A 379 -11.89 -6.20 -34.15
C VAL A 379 -11.39 -5.68 -32.77
N VAL A 380 -10.13 -5.22 -32.64
CA VAL A 380 -9.52 -3.89 -32.94
C VAL A 380 -9.95 -2.78 -31.97
N GLY A 381 -8.95 -2.19 -31.28
CA GLY A 381 -9.11 -1.08 -30.34
C GLY A 381 -9.19 0.30 -31.00
N ILE A 382 -9.49 1.32 -30.20
CA ILE A 382 -9.38 2.74 -30.54
C ILE A 382 -9.03 3.52 -29.26
N ALA A 383 -7.95 4.29 -29.34
CA ALA A 383 -7.64 5.43 -28.50
C ALA A 383 -8.30 6.70 -29.09
N ALA A 384 -8.46 7.71 -28.23
CA ALA A 384 -8.91 9.08 -28.48
C ALA A 384 -10.41 9.35 -28.33
N LEU A 385 -10.78 10.00 -27.22
CA LEU A 385 -11.85 10.99 -27.21
C LEU A 385 -11.62 12.02 -26.08
N PHE A 386 -10.78 13.01 -26.35
CA PHE A 386 -10.84 14.34 -25.74
C PHE A 386 -11.32 15.29 -26.85
N GLY A 387 -12.43 15.97 -26.62
CA GLY A 387 -13.00 16.97 -27.53
C GLY A 387 -14.48 16.76 -27.74
N ILE A 388 -15.26 17.81 -27.47
CA ILE A 388 -16.73 17.92 -27.57
C ILE A 388 -17.48 17.52 -26.28
N ILE A 389 -17.31 18.27 -25.19
CA ILE A 389 -18.44 18.84 -24.42
C ILE A 389 -17.99 20.20 -23.82
N THR A 390 -17.86 21.21 -24.68
CA THR A 390 -17.89 22.62 -24.25
C THR A 390 -18.42 23.48 -25.41
N ALA A 391 -19.66 23.25 -25.81
CA ALA A 391 -20.38 24.11 -26.76
C ALA A 391 -21.91 23.92 -26.68
N LEU A 392 -22.49 23.89 -25.47
CA LEU A 392 -23.95 23.98 -25.28
C LEU A 392 -24.30 24.75 -23.99
N ALA A 393 -23.66 25.90 -23.77
CA ALA A 393 -23.96 26.80 -22.66
C ALA A 393 -23.95 28.31 -23.04
N SER A 394 -24.29 28.66 -24.29
CA SER A 394 -24.39 30.08 -24.71
C SER A 394 -25.55 30.40 -25.67
N VAL A 395 -26.64 29.62 -25.66
CA VAL A 395 -27.90 30.01 -26.33
C VAL A 395 -29.08 29.58 -25.48
N ARG A 396 -29.30 30.27 -24.35
CA ARG A 396 -30.59 30.41 -23.64
C ARG A 396 -30.44 31.33 -22.43
N ARG A 397 -30.20 32.61 -22.70
CA ARG A 397 -30.59 33.76 -21.86
C ARG A 397 -30.52 34.99 -22.76
N GLY A 398 -31.65 35.24 -23.41
CA GLY A 398 -31.85 36.23 -24.45
C GLY A 398 -33.26 36.06 -25.01
N LEU A 399 -34.23 36.05 -24.11
CA LEU A 399 -35.67 36.33 -24.22
C LEU A 399 -36.32 36.01 -22.86
#